data_AF-A0A2C9KV64-F1
#
_entry.id   AF-A0A2C9KV64-F1
#
_cell.length_a   1.000
_cell.length_b   1.000
_cell.length_c   1.000
_cell.angle_alpha   90.00
_cell.angle_beta   90.00
_cell.angle_gamma   90.00
#
_symmetry.space_group_name_H-M   'P 1'
#
loop_
_entity.id
_entity.type
_entity.pdbx_description
1 polymer ?
#
loop_
_entity_poly.entity_id
_entity_poly.type
_entity_poly.pdbx_seq_one_letter_code
_entity_poly.pdbx_strand_id
1 'polypeptide(L)'
;MEIEKARLEADRLDKIEIEKARVEMEKAKMEEERVRAEKDRHDLLVREEANRKLQYDLEKLRLDAETKRQANTINTHVNPINIQTSPTDTQASSINTNNDTPVHRNENDNSHWLNKKMQPFKEATDSISDYLKRFEIKLTNCNVRESEWSQILLDLVQGQALTICQNHDHTIQDSYQILKKELLNAYGHNASTFRTKYYENTPSNQVEPQTTINLEKDYFSKWLGFEEIENTFEGLRNFILIDNFINKCH
;
A
#
# COMPACT_ATOMS: atom_id res chain seq x y z
N MET A 1 -18.73 -8.75 -77.97
CA MET A 1 -19.42 -8.67 -76.67
C MET A 1 -18.69 -9.49 -75.60
N GLU A 2 -18.28 -10.73 -75.86
CA GLU A 2 -17.53 -11.56 -74.90
C GLU A 2 -16.10 -11.08 -74.62
N ILE A 3 -15.38 -10.60 -75.62
CA ILE A 3 -14.00 -10.09 -75.45
C ILE A 3 -13.95 -8.86 -74.53
N GLU A 4 -14.94 -7.98 -74.63
CA GLU A 4 -15.05 -6.77 -73.81
C GLU A 4 -15.37 -7.10 -72.36
N LYS A 5 -16.24 -8.09 -72.14
CA LYS A 5 -16.57 -8.62 -70.82
C LYS A 5 -15.38 -9.29 -70.15
N ALA A 6 -14.55 -10.01 -70.91
CA ALA A 6 -13.32 -10.63 -70.41
C ALA A 6 -12.27 -9.59 -70.00
N ARG A 7 -12.12 -8.49 -70.77
CA ARG A 7 -11.22 -7.38 -70.40
C ARG A 7 -11.67 -6.67 -69.12
N LEU A 8 -12.97 -6.39 -69.00
CA LEU A 8 -13.55 -5.77 -67.80
C LEU A 8 -13.38 -6.62 -66.54
N GLU A 9 -13.49 -7.95 -66.67
CA GLU A 9 -13.27 -8.85 -65.53
C GLU A 9 -11.78 -8.93 -65.15
N ALA A 10 -10.87 -8.92 -66.12
CA ALA A 10 -9.43 -8.86 -65.87
C ALA A 10 -9.04 -7.55 -65.13
N ASP A 11 -9.52 -6.39 -65.60
CA ASP A 11 -9.27 -5.11 -64.94
C ASP A 11 -9.84 -5.06 -63.50
N ARG A 12 -10.97 -5.75 -63.26
CA ARG A 12 -11.58 -5.86 -61.93
C ARG A 12 -10.73 -6.70 -60.98
N LEU A 13 -10.20 -7.82 -61.47
CA LEU A 13 -9.33 -8.70 -60.69
C LEU A 13 -8.01 -8.00 -60.34
N ASP A 14 -7.38 -7.32 -61.30
CA ASP A 14 -6.15 -6.54 -61.07
C ASP A 14 -6.37 -5.46 -60.00
N LYS A 15 -7.52 -4.77 -60.03
CA LYS A 15 -7.85 -3.74 -59.04
C LYS A 15 -8.03 -4.34 -57.63
N ILE A 16 -8.61 -5.53 -57.52
CA ILE A 16 -8.76 -6.24 -56.24
C ILE A 16 -7.38 -6.67 -55.71
N GLU A 17 -6.51 -7.15 -56.59
CA GLU A 17 -5.17 -7.61 -56.21
C GLU A 17 -4.29 -6.45 -55.74
N ILE A 18 -4.34 -5.30 -56.42
CA ILE A 18 -3.66 -4.07 -56.01
C ILE A 18 -4.17 -3.58 -54.65
N GLU A 19 -5.48 -3.59 -54.42
CA GLU A 19 -6.06 -3.16 -53.14
C GLU A 19 -5.68 -4.13 -52.01
N LYS A 20 -5.67 -5.44 -52.28
CA LYS A 20 -5.24 -6.45 -51.30
C LYS A 20 -3.77 -6.26 -50.91
N ALA A 21 -2.89 -6.02 -51.89
CA ALA A 21 -1.48 -5.74 -51.65
C ALA A 21 -1.28 -4.45 -50.83
N ARG A 22 -2.09 -3.41 -51.08
CA ARG A 22 -2.08 -2.17 -50.29
C ARG A 22 -2.44 -2.40 -48.83
N VAL A 23 -3.52 -3.15 -48.59
CA VAL A 23 -3.98 -3.49 -47.22
C VAL A 23 -2.95 -4.36 -46.49
N GLU A 24 -2.32 -5.32 -47.16
CA GLU A 24 -1.27 -6.16 -46.56
C GLU A 24 -0.04 -5.34 -46.18
N MET A 25 0.40 -4.42 -47.04
CA MET A 25 1.52 -3.52 -46.75
C MET A 25 1.21 -2.58 -45.58
N GLU A 26 -0.01 -2.05 -45.49
CA GLU A 26 -0.43 -1.20 -44.38
C GLU A 26 -0.49 -1.97 -43.05
N LYS A 27 -0.99 -3.23 -43.07
CA LYS A 27 -0.95 -4.12 -41.91
C LYS A 27 0.48 -4.45 -41.47
N ALA A 28 1.38 -4.74 -42.41
CA ALA A 28 2.78 -5.02 -42.12
C ALA A 28 3.47 -3.81 -41.47
N LYS A 29 3.19 -2.60 -41.97
CA LYS A 29 3.73 -1.35 -41.41
C LYS A 29 3.21 -1.10 -39.98
N MET A 30 1.92 -1.28 -39.74
CA MET A 30 1.36 -1.14 -38.39
C MET A 30 1.94 -2.17 -37.42
N GLU A 31 2.16 -3.40 -37.85
CA GLU A 31 2.77 -4.42 -37.00
C GLU A 31 4.24 -4.12 -36.69
N GLU A 32 5.01 -3.63 -37.67
CA GLU A 32 6.39 -3.19 -37.42
C GLU A 32 6.46 -2.03 -36.42
N GLU A 33 5.56 -1.06 -36.55
CA GLU A 33 5.45 0.06 -35.61
C GLU A 33 5.04 -0.41 -34.21
N ARG A 34 4.11 -1.37 -34.10
CA ARG A 34 3.69 -1.97 -32.83
C ARG A 34 4.86 -2.68 -32.15
N VAL A 35 5.62 -3.50 -32.89
CA VAL A 35 6.80 -4.22 -32.37
C VAL A 35 7.87 -3.25 -31.91
N ARG A 36 8.10 -2.16 -32.66
CA ARG A 36 9.07 -1.11 -32.29
C ARG A 36 8.64 -0.39 -31.01
N ALA A 37 7.37 0.02 -30.91
CA ALA A 37 6.83 0.67 -29.72
C ALA A 37 6.87 -0.24 -28.49
N GLU A 38 6.64 -1.55 -28.66
CA GLU A 38 6.71 -2.54 -27.59
C GLU A 38 8.14 -2.72 -27.09
N LYS A 39 9.13 -2.75 -28.00
CA LYS A 39 10.55 -2.77 -27.66
C LYS A 39 10.98 -1.49 -26.90
N ASP A 40 10.60 -0.32 -27.40
CA ASP A 40 10.94 0.96 -26.76
C ASP A 40 10.34 1.05 -25.35
N ARG A 41 9.11 0.54 -25.16
CA ARG A 41 8.47 0.43 -23.84
C ARG A 41 9.24 -0.50 -22.91
N HIS A 42 9.68 -1.66 -23.41
CA HIS A 42 10.47 -2.61 -22.61
C HIS A 42 11.80 -1.99 -22.18
N ASP A 43 12.52 -1.34 -23.10
CA ASP A 43 13.81 -0.70 -22.82
C ASP A 43 13.67 0.44 -21.80
N LEU A 44 12.56 1.17 -21.83
CA LEU A 44 12.25 2.20 -20.84
C LEU A 44 12.05 1.61 -19.44
N LEU A 45 11.26 0.55 -19.31
CA LEU A 45 11.00 -0.12 -18.03
C LEU A 45 12.28 -0.70 -17.42
N VAL A 46 13.13 -1.32 -18.25
CA VAL A 46 14.44 -1.84 -17.82
C VAL A 46 15.34 -0.70 -17.31
N ARG A 47 15.34 0.45 -17.99
CA ARG A 47 16.10 1.63 -17.56
C ARG A 47 15.58 2.23 -16.26
N GLU A 48 14.26 2.34 -16.10
CA GLU A 48 13.64 2.83 -14.87
C GLU A 48 13.94 1.92 -13.68
N GLU A 49 13.88 0.61 -13.87
CA GLU A 49 14.22 -0.35 -12.83
C GLU A 49 15.70 -0.27 -12.41
N ALA A 50 16.61 -0.14 -13.39
CA ALA A 50 18.02 0.08 -13.12
C ALA A 50 18.26 1.39 -12.33
N ASN A 51 17.56 2.47 -12.70
CA ASN A 51 17.65 3.75 -11.99
C ASN A 51 17.10 3.66 -10.57
N ARG A 52 15.97 2.97 -10.36
CA ARG A 52 15.39 2.74 -9.03
C ARG A 52 16.34 1.94 -8.14
N LYS A 53 16.97 0.89 -8.69
CA LYS A 53 17.98 0.10 -7.98
C LYS A 53 19.19 0.94 -7.60
N LEU A 54 19.70 1.74 -8.53
CA LEU A 54 20.83 2.65 -8.27
C LEU A 54 20.50 3.66 -7.17
N GLN A 55 19.30 4.25 -7.19
CA GLN A 55 18.87 5.16 -6.13
C GLN A 55 18.82 4.49 -4.76
N TYR A 56 18.26 3.28 -4.69
CA TYR A 56 18.21 2.51 -3.45
C TYR A 56 19.63 2.20 -2.91
N ASP A 57 20.54 1.77 -3.79
CA ASP A 57 21.92 1.45 -3.41
C ASP A 57 22.68 2.70 -2.93
N LEU A 58 22.47 3.85 -3.57
CA LEU A 58 23.04 5.13 -3.15
C LEU A 58 22.52 5.59 -1.78
N GLU A 59 21.22 5.46 -1.53
CA GLU A 59 20.62 5.85 -0.25
C GLU A 59 21.10 4.94 0.89
N LYS A 60 21.21 3.63 0.63
CA LYS A 60 21.80 2.69 1.59
C LYS A 60 23.24 3.07 1.92
N LEU A 61 24.05 3.38 0.92
CA LEU A 61 25.44 3.80 1.12
C LEU A 61 25.54 5.12 1.93
N ARG A 62 24.60 6.05 1.69
CA ARG A 62 24.51 7.31 2.44
C ARG A 62 24.17 7.05 3.91
N LEU A 63 23.21 6.18 4.18
CA LEU A 63 22.82 5.82 5.54
C LEU A 63 23.98 5.15 6.29
N ASP A 64 24.66 4.20 5.66
CA ASP A 64 25.84 3.52 6.22
C ASP A 64 26.98 4.51 6.53
N ALA A 65 27.21 5.50 5.67
CA ALA A 65 28.21 6.54 5.88
C ALA A 65 27.84 7.46 7.04
N GLU A 66 26.56 7.82 7.18
CA GLU A 66 26.06 8.64 8.29
C GLU A 66 26.13 7.90 9.63
N THR A 67 25.75 6.61 9.67
CA THR A 67 25.90 5.77 10.86
C THR A 67 27.37 5.67 11.30
N LYS A 68 28.31 5.51 10.36
CA LYS A 68 29.75 5.52 10.67
C LYS A 68 30.22 6.87 11.23
N ARG A 69 29.72 8.00 10.72
CA ARG A 69 30.03 9.34 11.24
C ARG A 69 29.50 9.55 12.66
N GLN A 70 28.29 9.09 12.93
CA GLN A 70 27.69 9.16 14.28
C GLN A 70 28.45 8.29 15.28
N ALA A 71 28.83 7.06 14.90
CA ALA A 71 29.67 6.19 15.73
C ALA A 71 31.06 6.81 16.05
N ASN A 72 31.69 7.47 15.07
CA ASN A 72 32.97 8.16 15.29
C ASN A 72 32.84 9.42 16.17
N THR A 73 31.69 10.10 16.13
CA THR A 73 31.41 11.26 17.00
C THR A 73 31.15 10.85 18.46
N ILE A 74 30.54 9.69 18.69
CA ILE A 74 30.31 9.15 20.04
C ILE A 74 31.63 8.73 20.69
N ASN A 75 32.58 8.19 19.91
CA ASN A 75 33.90 7.77 20.43
C ASN A 75 34.87 8.92 20.75
N THR A 76 34.61 10.15 20.29
CA THR A 76 35.46 11.33 20.58
C THR A 76 35.03 12.14 21.81
N HIS A 77 33.98 11.73 22.54
CA HIS A 77 33.51 12.43 23.75
C HIS A 77 33.74 11.68 25.07
N VAL A 78 34.63 10.68 25.11
CA VAL A 78 35.04 10.01 26.36
C VAL A 78 36.47 10.41 26.71
N ASN A 79 36.63 11.57 27.35
CA ASN A 79 37.87 11.92 28.06
C ASN A 79 37.83 11.32 29.49
N PRO A 80 38.95 10.79 30.02
CA PRO A 80 38.99 10.12 31.31
C PRO A 80 38.83 11.11 32.47
N ILE A 81 37.95 10.77 33.40
CA ILE A 81 37.74 11.47 34.68
C ILE A 81 39.05 11.38 35.49
N ASN A 82 39.66 12.54 35.75
CA ASN A 82 40.81 12.70 36.64
C ASN A 82 40.33 12.67 38.09
N ILE A 83 40.63 11.59 38.83
CA ILE A 83 40.36 11.47 40.26
C ILE A 83 41.58 12.01 41.02
N GLN A 84 41.46 13.20 41.59
CA GLN A 84 42.36 13.67 42.65
C GLN A 84 41.73 13.36 44.01
N THR A 85 42.41 12.48 44.73
CA THR A 85 42.18 12.10 46.12
C THR A 85 42.59 13.22 47.08
N SER A 86 41.76 13.52 48.07
CA SER A 86 42.18 13.95 49.40
C SER A 86 41.14 13.53 50.45
N PRO A 87 41.54 13.03 51.63
CA PRO A 87 40.67 12.41 52.60
C PRO A 87 40.22 13.41 53.68
N THR A 88 38.97 13.32 54.10
CA THR A 88 38.59 13.74 55.46
C THR A 88 37.43 12.88 55.96
N ASP A 89 37.67 12.28 57.12
CA ASP A 89 36.76 11.44 57.89
C ASP A 89 35.41 12.12 58.19
N THR A 90 34.33 11.33 58.31
CA THR A 90 33.51 11.24 59.54
C THR A 90 32.19 10.49 59.29
N GLN A 91 32.12 9.32 59.91
CA GLN A 91 30.96 8.62 60.52
C GLN A 91 29.87 7.99 59.65
N ALA A 92 29.73 6.69 59.93
CA ALA A 92 28.69 5.77 59.52
C ALA A 92 27.31 6.12 60.09
N SER A 93 26.27 5.86 59.31
CA SER A 93 25.06 5.19 59.78
C SER A 93 24.32 4.53 58.62
N SER A 94 24.02 3.26 58.84
CA SER A 94 23.34 2.30 57.98
C SER A 94 21.95 2.77 57.54
N ILE A 95 21.53 2.35 56.34
CA ILE A 95 20.33 1.52 56.12
C ILE A 95 20.49 0.80 54.77
N ASN A 96 20.38 -0.52 54.86
CA ASN A 96 20.36 -1.50 53.81
C ASN A 96 18.91 -1.70 53.35
N THR A 97 18.63 -1.71 52.05
CA THR A 97 17.56 -2.52 51.44
C THR A 97 17.79 -2.56 49.93
N ASN A 98 18.39 -3.66 49.48
CA ASN A 98 18.22 -4.17 48.12
C ASN A 98 16.73 -4.44 47.88
N ASN A 99 16.19 -3.98 46.75
CA ASN A 99 15.05 -4.61 46.09
C ASN A 99 15.16 -4.35 44.59
N ASP A 100 15.68 -5.36 43.89
CA ASP A 100 15.44 -5.57 42.47
C ASP A 100 13.93 -5.58 42.23
N THR A 101 13.43 -4.50 41.64
CA THR A 101 12.06 -4.46 41.10
C THR A 101 12.21 -4.32 39.58
N PRO A 102 11.60 -5.21 38.78
CA PRO A 102 11.65 -5.08 37.33
C PRO A 102 11.03 -3.73 36.98
N VAL A 103 11.70 -2.97 36.10
CA VAL A 103 11.18 -1.74 35.53
C VAL A 103 9.86 -2.05 34.83
N HIS A 104 8.74 -1.91 35.56
CA HIS A 104 7.42 -1.93 34.98
C HIS A 104 7.30 -0.63 34.20
N ARG A 105 7.58 -0.71 32.89
CA ARG A 105 7.38 0.39 31.94
C ARG A 105 5.95 0.86 32.11
N ASN A 106 5.79 2.12 32.46
CA ASN A 106 4.52 2.73 32.81
C ASN A 106 3.66 2.85 31.54
N GLU A 107 2.71 1.93 31.35
CA GLU A 107 1.78 1.89 30.21
C GLU A 107 0.98 3.21 30.08
N ASN A 108 0.83 3.96 31.18
CA ASN A 108 0.01 5.16 31.23
C ASN A 108 0.67 6.43 30.63
N ASP A 109 1.99 6.45 30.44
CA ASP A 109 2.66 7.60 29.82
C ASP A 109 2.42 7.64 28.31
N ASN A 110 2.16 6.46 27.71
CA ASN A 110 2.00 6.35 26.27
C ASN A 110 0.74 7.07 25.74
N SER A 111 -0.39 6.86 26.38
CA SER A 111 -1.69 7.40 25.96
C SER A 111 -1.71 8.94 25.96
N HIS A 112 -1.03 9.58 26.92
CA HIS A 112 -1.04 11.03 27.05
C HIS A 112 -0.14 11.73 25.99
N TRP A 113 1.02 11.14 25.63
CA TRP A 113 1.85 11.72 24.55
C TRP A 113 1.25 11.48 23.17
N LEU A 114 0.57 10.34 22.96
CA LEU A 114 -0.10 9.99 21.71
C LEU A 114 -1.24 10.94 21.39
N ASN A 115 -2.13 11.18 22.35
CA ASN A 115 -3.25 12.11 22.21
C ASN A 115 -2.80 13.55 21.90
N LYS A 116 -1.57 13.93 22.28
CA LYS A 116 -0.98 15.24 21.96
C LYS A 116 -0.32 15.31 20.58
N LYS A 117 0.08 14.18 19.98
CA LYS A 117 0.84 14.11 18.71
C LYS A 117 0.07 13.48 17.54
N MET A 118 -1.05 12.82 17.79
CA MET A 118 -1.91 12.26 16.75
C MET A 118 -3.13 13.15 16.53
N GLN A 119 -3.47 13.34 15.26
CA GLN A 119 -4.69 14.05 14.91
C GLN A 119 -5.87 13.09 15.10
N PRO A 120 -6.96 13.52 15.74
CA PRO A 120 -8.19 12.73 15.80
C PRO A 120 -8.73 12.46 14.39
N PHE A 121 -9.41 11.33 14.22
CA PHE A 121 -10.10 10.99 12.99
C PHE A 121 -11.26 11.95 12.73
N LYS A 122 -11.26 12.56 11.54
CA LYS A 122 -12.33 13.47 11.10
C LYS A 122 -13.16 12.83 10.00
N GLU A 123 -14.32 12.29 10.38
CA GLU A 123 -15.23 11.56 9.51
C GLU A 123 -15.64 12.31 8.23
N ALA A 124 -15.75 13.64 8.28
CA ALA A 124 -16.15 14.45 7.13
C ALA A 124 -15.06 14.62 6.05
N THR A 125 -13.79 14.44 6.39
CA THR A 125 -12.66 14.79 5.50
C THR A 125 -11.65 13.67 5.32
N ASP A 126 -11.50 12.78 6.30
CA ASP A 126 -10.54 11.69 6.26
C ASP A 126 -11.20 10.39 5.77
N SER A 127 -10.52 9.66 4.89
CA SER A 127 -10.82 8.24 4.68
C SER A 127 -10.37 7.44 5.89
N ILE A 128 -11.26 6.60 6.46
CA ILE A 128 -10.90 5.74 7.60
C ILE A 128 -9.73 4.80 7.25
N SER A 129 -9.63 4.32 6.01
CA SER A 129 -8.58 3.41 5.58
C SER A 129 -7.20 4.08 5.64
N ASP A 130 -7.10 5.31 5.12
CA ASP A 130 -5.85 6.06 5.16
C ASP A 130 -5.53 6.57 6.57
N TYR A 131 -6.55 6.90 7.36
CA TYR A 131 -6.39 7.20 8.77
C TYR A 131 -5.76 6.04 9.53
N LEU A 132 -6.33 4.83 9.42
CA LEU A 132 -5.83 3.64 10.10
C LEU A 132 -4.40 3.30 9.68
N LYS A 133 -4.04 3.40 8.39
CA LYS A 133 -2.65 3.22 7.95
C LYS A 133 -1.68 4.20 8.63
N ARG A 134 -2.04 5.48 8.69
CA ARG A 134 -1.22 6.51 9.36
C ARG A 134 -1.11 6.23 10.86
N PHE A 135 -2.20 5.75 11.47
CA PHE A 135 -2.24 5.36 12.86
C PHE A 135 -1.28 4.20 13.14
N GLU A 136 -1.36 3.12 12.36
CA GLU A 136 -0.49 1.94 12.47
C GLU A 136 0.99 2.28 12.31
N ILE A 137 1.33 3.07 11.29
CA ILE A 137 2.71 3.52 11.04
C ILE A 137 3.24 4.30 12.26
N LYS A 138 2.44 5.20 12.82
CA LYS A 138 2.84 6.00 13.98
C LYS A 138 3.06 5.15 15.23
N LEU A 139 2.13 4.24 15.54
CA LEU A 139 2.26 3.37 16.70
C LEU A 139 3.43 2.39 16.57
N THR A 140 3.65 1.87 15.36
CA THR A 140 4.81 1.03 15.04
C THR A 140 6.12 1.78 15.26
N ASN A 141 6.23 3.01 14.73
CA ASN A 141 7.43 3.84 14.91
C ASN A 141 7.72 4.20 16.37
N CYS A 142 6.68 4.24 17.19
CA CYS A 142 6.80 4.50 18.62
C CYS A 142 6.86 3.21 19.46
N ASN A 143 6.95 2.06 18.80
CA ASN A 143 7.14 0.74 19.39
C ASN A 143 6.05 0.40 20.43
N VAL A 144 4.82 0.84 20.16
CA VAL A 144 3.62 0.57 20.96
C VAL A 144 3.12 -0.84 20.63
N ARG A 145 2.81 -1.64 21.66
CA ARG A 145 2.32 -3.01 21.48
C ARG A 145 0.93 -3.01 20.85
N GLU A 146 0.69 -3.90 19.90
CA GLU A 146 -0.59 -3.98 19.18
C GLU A 146 -1.80 -4.23 20.10
N SER A 147 -1.59 -4.92 21.22
CA SER A 147 -2.61 -5.12 22.26
C SER A 147 -3.15 -3.81 22.86
N GLU A 148 -2.41 -2.71 22.76
CA GLU A 148 -2.81 -1.39 23.25
C GLU A 148 -3.50 -0.55 22.15
N TRP A 149 -3.40 -0.95 20.89
CA TRP A 149 -3.83 -0.12 19.76
C TRP A 149 -5.35 0.09 19.74
N SER A 150 -6.15 -0.92 20.09
CA SER A 150 -7.61 -0.80 20.12
C SER A 150 -8.08 0.22 21.16
N GLN A 151 -7.43 0.27 22.33
CA GLN A 151 -7.71 1.24 23.38
C GLN A 151 -7.28 2.66 22.99
N ILE A 152 -6.08 2.80 22.39
CA ILE A 152 -5.59 4.10 21.93
C ILE A 152 -6.50 4.66 20.82
N LEU A 153 -7.01 3.79 19.94
CA LEU A 153 -7.90 4.21 18.86
C LEU A 153 -9.21 4.81 19.40
N LEU A 154 -9.75 4.28 20.50
CA LEU A 154 -10.96 4.76 21.16
C LEU A 154 -10.90 6.27 21.49
N ASP A 155 -9.74 6.75 21.94
CA ASP A 155 -9.52 8.16 22.30
C ASP A 155 -9.38 9.09 21.08
N LEU A 156 -9.05 8.52 19.92
CA LEU A 156 -8.70 9.27 18.71
C LEU A 156 -9.81 9.29 17.66
N VAL A 157 -10.88 8.52 17.83
CA VAL A 157 -12.04 8.51 16.93
C VAL A 157 -13.22 9.27 17.51
N GLN A 158 -14.13 9.69 16.62
CA GLN A 158 -15.34 10.43 16.96
C GLN A 158 -16.51 9.92 16.13
N GLY A 159 -17.74 10.32 16.47
CA GLY A 159 -18.93 10.03 15.67
C GLY A 159 -19.22 8.53 15.53
N GLN A 160 -19.51 8.08 14.32
CA GLN A 160 -19.88 6.68 14.07
C GLN A 160 -18.73 5.71 14.39
N ALA A 161 -17.49 6.08 14.09
CA ALA A 161 -16.31 5.28 14.42
C ALA A 161 -16.16 5.06 15.93
N LEU A 162 -16.46 6.08 16.74
CA LEU A 162 -16.43 5.96 18.21
C LEU A 162 -17.48 4.97 18.71
N THR A 163 -18.71 5.04 18.19
CA THR A 163 -19.77 4.08 18.56
C THR A 163 -19.35 2.64 18.27
N ILE A 164 -18.68 2.40 17.15
CA ILE A 164 -18.16 1.06 16.81
C ILE A 164 -17.08 0.64 17.81
N CYS A 165 -16.12 1.52 18.08
CA CYS A 165 -15.05 1.23 19.04
C CYS A 165 -15.61 0.95 20.45
N GLN A 166 -16.59 1.71 20.93
CA GLN A 166 -17.20 1.52 22.26
C GLN A 166 -17.93 0.18 22.41
N ASN A 167 -18.51 -0.33 21.33
CA ASN A 167 -19.22 -1.61 21.34
C ASN A 167 -18.28 -2.81 21.14
N HIS A 168 -17.02 -2.55 20.79
CA HIS A 168 -16.00 -3.56 20.56
C HIS A 168 -15.39 -4.04 21.89
N ASP A 169 -15.11 -5.33 22.02
CA ASP A 169 -14.39 -5.86 23.18
C ASP A 169 -12.87 -5.64 23.01
N HIS A 170 -12.31 -4.68 23.74
CA HIS A 170 -10.90 -4.36 23.66
C HIS A 170 -9.97 -5.38 24.36
N THR A 171 -10.52 -6.33 25.11
CA THR A 171 -9.75 -7.26 25.95
C THR A 171 -9.43 -8.60 25.27
N ILE A 172 -10.08 -8.88 24.13
CA ILE A 172 -9.84 -10.10 23.36
C ILE A 172 -8.48 -10.07 22.66
N GLN A 173 -7.96 -11.26 22.39
CA GLN A 173 -6.78 -11.41 21.52
C GLN A 173 -7.10 -10.85 20.13
N ASP A 174 -6.12 -10.16 19.54
CA ASP A 174 -6.23 -9.52 18.22
C ASP A 174 -7.37 -8.48 18.11
N SER A 175 -7.78 -7.88 19.24
CA SER A 175 -8.87 -6.89 19.31
C SER A 175 -8.72 -5.78 18.26
N TYR A 176 -7.51 -5.25 18.08
CA TYR A 176 -7.25 -4.23 17.06
C TYR A 176 -7.56 -4.72 15.63
N GLN A 177 -7.18 -5.94 15.26
CA GLN A 177 -7.40 -6.46 13.91
C GLN A 177 -8.90 -6.66 13.63
N ILE A 178 -9.64 -7.14 14.61
CA ILE A 178 -11.10 -7.31 14.51
C ILE A 178 -11.77 -5.93 14.41
N LEU A 179 -11.41 -4.99 15.29
CA LEU A 179 -11.93 -3.62 15.28
C LEU A 179 -11.61 -2.90 13.97
N LYS A 180 -10.40 -3.06 13.43
CA LYS A 180 -9.99 -2.54 12.13
C LYS A 180 -10.91 -3.06 11.02
N LYS A 181 -11.20 -4.36 11.00
CA LYS A 181 -12.11 -4.98 10.01
C LYS A 181 -13.53 -4.43 10.13
N GLU A 182 -14.04 -4.27 11.36
CA GLU A 182 -15.37 -3.70 11.62
C GLU A 182 -15.47 -2.25 11.16
N LEU A 183 -14.47 -1.41 11.48
CA LEU A 183 -14.41 -0.03 11.03
C LEU A 183 -14.34 0.07 9.51
N LEU A 184 -13.43 -0.69 8.88
CA LEU A 184 -13.34 -0.69 7.42
C LEU A 184 -14.68 -1.08 6.77
N ASN A 185 -15.34 -2.12 7.29
CA ASN A 185 -16.64 -2.55 6.79
C ASN A 185 -17.71 -1.47 6.92
N ALA A 186 -17.81 -0.81 8.08
CA ALA A 186 -18.81 0.22 8.35
C ALA A 186 -18.69 1.46 7.44
N TYR A 187 -17.47 1.76 6.99
CA TYR A 187 -17.18 2.87 6.08
C TYR A 187 -17.10 2.43 4.60
N GLY A 188 -17.63 1.25 4.25
CA GLY A 188 -17.68 0.78 2.86
C GLY A 188 -16.33 0.33 2.29
N HIS A 189 -15.33 0.10 3.13
CA HIS A 189 -14.10 -0.60 2.76
C HIS A 189 -14.28 -2.10 2.97
N ASN A 190 -15.12 -2.72 2.14
CA ASN A 190 -15.41 -4.15 2.17
C ASN A 190 -15.54 -4.73 0.75
N ALA A 191 -15.43 -6.05 0.65
CA ALA A 191 -15.46 -6.78 -0.62
C ALA A 191 -16.69 -6.44 -1.47
N SER A 192 -17.89 -6.48 -0.86
CA SER A 192 -19.16 -6.16 -1.54
C SER A 192 -19.16 -4.76 -2.16
N THR A 193 -18.70 -3.75 -1.41
CA THR A 193 -18.67 -2.36 -1.89
C THR A 193 -17.70 -2.18 -3.05
N PHE A 194 -16.51 -2.79 -2.99
CA PHE A 194 -15.54 -2.71 -4.08
C PHE A 194 -15.97 -3.52 -5.31
N ARG A 195 -16.65 -4.66 -5.11
CA ARG A 195 -17.29 -5.44 -6.16
C ARG A 195 -18.35 -4.64 -6.91
N THR A 196 -19.26 -3.99 -6.18
CA THR A 196 -20.28 -3.11 -6.76
C THR A 196 -19.63 -1.98 -7.54
N LYS A 197 -18.64 -1.28 -6.94
CA LYS A 197 -17.90 -0.22 -7.64
C LYS A 197 -17.19 -0.71 -8.89
N TYR A 198 -16.65 -1.92 -8.89
CA TYR A 198 -16.00 -2.51 -10.05
C TYR A 198 -17.00 -2.74 -11.20
N TYR A 199 -18.15 -3.36 -10.93
CA TYR A 199 -19.16 -3.64 -11.96
C TYR A 199 -19.94 -2.40 -12.42
N GLU A 200 -20.14 -1.42 -11.55
CA GLU A 200 -20.89 -0.19 -11.85
C GLU A 200 -20.00 0.94 -12.41
N ASN A 201 -18.67 0.77 -12.44
CA ASN A 201 -17.74 1.76 -12.98
C ASN A 201 -17.95 1.91 -14.49
N THR A 202 -18.84 2.83 -14.87
CA THR A 202 -19.15 3.10 -16.27
C THR A 202 -18.19 4.17 -16.80
N PRO A 203 -17.50 3.93 -17.93
CA PRO A 203 -16.65 4.93 -18.55
C PRO A 203 -17.45 6.19 -18.88
N SER A 204 -17.03 7.34 -18.35
CA SER A 204 -17.60 8.64 -18.71
C SER A 204 -16.84 9.22 -19.90
N ASN A 205 -17.57 9.78 -20.87
CA ASN A 205 -17.00 10.47 -22.03
C ASN A 205 -16.16 11.71 -21.65
N GLN A 206 -16.24 12.17 -20.39
CA GLN A 206 -15.48 13.30 -19.87
C GLN A 206 -14.18 12.92 -19.17
N VAL A 207 -13.94 11.62 -18.96
CA VAL A 207 -12.76 11.11 -18.24
C VAL A 207 -11.87 10.37 -19.21
N GLU A 208 -10.56 10.60 -19.11
CA GLU A 208 -9.58 9.88 -19.93
C GLU A 208 -9.69 8.35 -19.70
N PRO A 209 -9.72 7.52 -20.76
CA PRO A 209 -9.89 6.07 -20.63
C PRO A 209 -8.89 5.40 -19.67
N GLN A 210 -7.65 5.88 -19.61
CA GLN A 210 -6.64 5.35 -18.69
C GLN A 210 -7.01 5.56 -17.21
N THR A 211 -7.66 6.68 -16.88
CA THR A 211 -8.12 6.97 -15.52
C THR A 211 -9.20 5.98 -15.10
N THR A 212 -10.14 5.68 -15.99
CA THR A 212 -11.19 4.67 -15.76
C THR A 212 -10.58 3.28 -15.55
N ILE A 213 -9.63 2.86 -16.40
CA ILE A 213 -8.94 1.57 -16.28
C ILE A 213 -8.16 1.49 -14.95
N ASN A 214 -7.50 2.57 -14.54
CA ASN A 214 -6.76 2.59 -13.28
C ASN A 214 -7.69 2.50 -12.06
N LEU A 215 -8.87 3.12 -12.12
CA LEU A 215 -9.91 2.99 -11.09
C LEU A 215 -10.46 1.56 -11.03
N GLU A 216 -10.74 0.93 -12.17
CA GLU A 216 -11.17 -0.48 -12.21
C GLU A 216 -10.13 -1.41 -11.59
N LYS A 217 -8.86 -1.22 -11.95
CA LYS A 217 -7.75 -1.97 -11.35
C LYS A 217 -7.69 -1.79 -9.84
N ASP A 218 -7.88 -0.57 -9.34
CA ASP A 218 -7.85 -0.28 -7.91
C ASP A 218 -9.04 -0.93 -7.18
N TYR A 219 -10.26 -0.81 -7.71
CA TYR A 219 -11.44 -1.48 -7.14
C TYR A 219 -11.29 -3.00 -7.15
N PHE A 220 -10.83 -3.58 -8.26
CA PHE A 220 -10.61 -5.01 -8.37
C PHE A 220 -9.54 -5.49 -7.38
N SER A 221 -8.40 -4.80 -7.29
CA SER A 221 -7.33 -5.16 -6.36
C SER A 221 -7.78 -5.08 -4.90
N LYS A 222 -8.56 -4.05 -4.55
CA LYS A 222 -9.13 -3.91 -3.20
C LYS A 222 -10.14 -5.01 -2.92
N TRP A 223 -11.05 -5.30 -3.86
CA TRP A 223 -12.01 -6.38 -3.72
C TRP A 223 -11.33 -7.74 -3.45
N LEU A 224 -10.34 -8.11 -4.28
CA LEU A 224 -9.56 -9.34 -4.08
C LEU A 224 -8.87 -9.37 -2.71
N GLY A 225 -8.33 -8.22 -2.27
CA GLY A 225 -7.67 -8.09 -0.97
C GLY A 225 -8.58 -8.30 0.23
N PHE A 226 -9.89 -8.02 0.11
CA PHE A 226 -10.87 -8.23 1.19
C PHE A 226 -11.48 -9.65 1.22
N GLU A 227 -11.43 -10.38 0.10
CA GLU A 227 -11.92 -11.76 -0.01
C GLU A 227 -10.87 -12.79 0.45
N GLU A 228 -9.70 -12.34 0.92
CA GLU A 228 -8.60 -13.18 1.43
C GLU A 228 -8.20 -14.30 0.44
N ILE A 229 -8.34 -14.04 -0.87
CA ILE A 229 -8.05 -15.02 -1.93
C ILE A 229 -6.56 -15.30 -1.96
N GLU A 230 -6.19 -16.56 -2.16
CA GLU A 230 -4.80 -16.93 -2.40
C GLU A 230 -4.25 -16.13 -3.58
N ASN A 231 -3.09 -15.47 -3.40
CA ASN A 231 -2.41 -14.69 -4.43
C ASN A 231 -1.71 -15.60 -5.46
N THR A 232 -2.46 -16.55 -6.00
CA THR A 232 -2.07 -17.52 -7.00
C THR A 232 -3.01 -17.41 -8.19
N PHE A 233 -2.52 -17.79 -9.38
CA PHE A 233 -3.38 -17.82 -10.57
C PHE A 233 -4.60 -18.73 -10.37
N GLU A 234 -4.43 -19.85 -9.67
CA GLU A 234 -5.52 -20.79 -9.41
C GLU A 234 -6.55 -20.21 -8.42
N GLY A 235 -6.10 -19.52 -7.36
CA GLY A 235 -6.98 -18.80 -6.44
C GLY A 235 -7.83 -17.77 -7.15
N LEU A 236 -7.21 -16.94 -8.00
CA LEU A 236 -7.91 -15.95 -8.82
C LEU A 236 -8.89 -16.61 -9.81
N ARG A 237 -8.45 -17.68 -10.50
CA ARG A 237 -9.29 -18.41 -11.46
C ARG A 237 -10.55 -18.95 -10.78
N ASN A 238 -10.40 -19.63 -9.65
CA ASN A 238 -11.53 -20.19 -8.91
C ASN A 238 -12.48 -19.11 -8.41
N PHE A 239 -11.92 -18.02 -7.87
CA PHE A 239 -12.71 -16.86 -7.43
C PHE A 239 -13.57 -16.30 -8.56
N ILE A 240 -12.98 -16.01 -9.73
CA ILE A 240 -13.70 -15.43 -10.87
C ILE A 240 -14.75 -16.41 -11.43
N LEU A 241 -14.48 -17.72 -11.42
CA LEU A 241 -15.46 -18.72 -11.86
C LEU A 241 -16.66 -18.77 -10.91
N ILE A 242 -16.43 -18.75 -9.60
CA ILE A 242 -17.48 -18.73 -8.58
C ILE A 242 -18.28 -17.43 -8.68
N ASP A 243 -17.62 -16.28 -8.76
CA ASP A 243 -18.28 -14.98 -8.86
C ASP A 243 -19.17 -14.87 -10.11
N ASN A 244 -18.66 -15.32 -11.26
CA ASN A 244 -19.43 -15.36 -12.50
C ASN A 244 -20.60 -16.34 -12.42
N PHE A 245 -20.44 -17.48 -11.74
CA PHE A 245 -21.53 -18.41 -11.53
C PHE A 245 -22.64 -17.78 -10.68
N ILE A 246 -22.28 -17.16 -9.55
CA ILE A 246 -23.23 -16.47 -8.67
C ILE A 246 -23.99 -15.38 -9.44
N ASN A 247 -23.29 -14.54 -10.22
CA ASN A 247 -23.91 -13.49 -11.03
C ASN A 247 -24.85 -14.02 -12.13
N LYS A 248 -24.63 -15.24 -12.62
CA LYS A 248 -25.50 -15.88 -13.63
C LYS A 248 -26.69 -16.62 -13.02
N CYS A 249 -26.65 -16.90 -11.72
CA CYS A 249 -27.71 -17.61 -10.99
C CYS A 249 -28.74 -16.67 -10.36
N HIS A 250 -28.52 -15.36 -10.43
CA HIS A 250 -29.49 -14.31 -10.11
C HIS A 250 -30.26 -13.86 -11.36
#